data_AF-A0A534UIJ8-F1
#
_entry.id   AF-A0A534UIJ8-F1
#
_cell.length_a   1.000
_cell.length_b   1.000
_cell.length_c   1.000
_cell.angle_alpha   90.00
_cell.angle_beta   90.00
_cell.angle_gamma   90.00
#
_symmetry.space_group_name_H-M   'P 1'
#
loop_
_entity.id
_entity.type
_entity.pdbx_description
1 polymer ?
#
loop_
_entity_poly.entity_id
_entity_poly.type
_entity_poly.pdbx_seq_one_letter_code
_entity_poly.pdbx_strand_id
1 'polypeptide(L)'
;MSAASKDVLAALHQLLACMQHHTEEIQPPFVRDIRREAPEIFQVVQSRRRDVIQRYFGKLFEDGRRSGIIRKDVSTRLMIEMFVGVTEAIMNPTKMAELGLTPTTGYINIIKVMLEGLLTEKGRSK
;
A
#
# COMPACT_ATOMS: atom_id res chain seq x y z
N MET A 1 -15.78 -7.45 20.92
CA MET A 1 -14.76 -6.81 20.04
C MET A 1 -14.30 -5.53 20.72
N SER A 2 -12.99 -5.28 20.83
CA SER A 2 -12.51 -3.97 21.28
C SER A 2 -12.74 -2.93 20.17
N ALA A 3 -13.18 -1.72 20.52
CA ALA A 3 -13.43 -0.63 19.57
C ALA A 3 -12.22 -0.37 18.65
N ALA A 4 -11.02 -0.37 19.22
CA ALA A 4 -9.76 -0.16 18.50
C ALA A 4 -9.53 -1.16 17.35
N SER A 5 -10.08 -2.37 17.41
CA SER A 5 -9.95 -3.37 16.35
C SER A 5 -10.85 -3.11 15.15
N LYS A 6 -12.04 -2.54 15.38
CA LYS A 6 -12.94 -2.12 14.29
C LYS A 6 -12.37 -0.89 13.60
N ASP A 7 -11.81 0.03 14.37
CA ASP A 7 -11.25 1.28 13.85
C ASP A 7 -10.07 1.05 12.90
N VAL A 8 -9.18 0.09 13.21
CA VAL A 8 -8.04 -0.26 12.35
C VAL A 8 -8.51 -0.82 11.00
N LEU A 9 -9.49 -1.73 11.00
CA LEU A 9 -10.01 -2.32 9.76
C LEU A 9 -10.83 -1.31 8.94
N ALA A 10 -11.58 -0.43 9.60
CA ALA A 10 -12.29 0.65 8.93
C ALA A 10 -11.33 1.67 8.30
N ALA A 11 -10.29 2.08 9.03
CA ALA A 11 -9.26 2.98 8.53
C ALA A 11 -8.52 2.38 7.31
N LEU A 12 -8.26 1.08 7.32
CA LEU A 12 -7.66 0.37 6.21
C LEU A 12 -8.57 0.36 4.97
N HIS A 13 -9.87 0.06 5.12
CA HIS A 13 -10.82 0.10 4.01
C HIS A 13 -10.95 1.52 3.42
N GLN A 14 -10.99 2.55 4.28
CA GLN A 14 -11.01 3.94 3.84
C GLN A 14 -9.73 4.32 3.07
N LEU A 15 -8.57 3.86 3.54
CA LEU A 15 -7.30 4.06 2.85
C LEU A 15 -7.31 3.42 1.46
N LEU A 16 -7.79 2.17 1.36
CA LEU A 16 -7.94 1.45 0.10
C LEU A 16 -8.86 2.18 -0.88
N ALA A 17 -10.04 2.59 -0.42
CA ALA A 17 -11.01 3.33 -1.24
C ALA A 17 -10.45 4.67 -1.72
N CYS A 18 -9.74 5.39 -0.84
CA CYS A 18 -9.06 6.64 -1.17
C CYS A 18 -7.99 6.42 -2.24
N MET A 19 -7.19 5.36 -2.13
CA MET A 19 -6.19 5.01 -3.14
C MET A 19 -6.81 4.64 -4.48
N GLN A 20 -7.90 3.87 -4.50
CA GLN A 20 -8.62 3.52 -5.73
C GLN A 20 -9.10 4.78 -6.44
N HIS A 21 -9.77 5.69 -5.72
CA HIS A 21 -10.33 6.91 -6.29
C HIS A 21 -9.26 7.85 -6.87
N HIS A 22 -8.10 7.98 -6.21
CA HIS A 22 -7.04 8.88 -6.66
C HIS A 22 -6.11 8.30 -7.73
N THR A 23 -6.20 7.00 -8.05
CA THR A 23 -5.33 6.36 -9.04
C THR A 23 -6.05 5.94 -10.33
N GLU A 24 -7.38 6.05 -10.37
CA GLU A 24 -8.20 5.73 -11.54
C GLU A 24 -7.88 6.60 -12.77
N GLU A 25 -7.51 7.86 -12.57
CA GLU A 25 -7.17 8.77 -13.68
C GLU A 25 -5.75 8.54 -14.25
N ILE A 26 -4.91 7.80 -13.53
CA ILE A 26 -3.51 7.59 -13.91
C ILE A 26 -3.43 6.42 -14.89
N GLN A 27 -3.35 6.72 -16.19
CA GLN A 27 -3.18 5.67 -17.19
C GLN A 27 -1.71 5.23 -17.36
N PRO A 28 -1.44 3.94 -17.66
CA PRO A 28 -0.08 3.44 -17.87
C PRO A 28 0.77 4.23 -18.89
N PRO A 29 0.21 4.72 -20.03
CA PRO A 29 0.95 5.57 -20.97
C PRO A 29 1.44 6.87 -20.35
N PHE A 30 0.61 7.53 -19.54
CA PHE A 30 0.97 8.79 -18.86
C PHE A 30 2.18 8.62 -17.93
N VAL A 31 2.20 7.54 -17.15
CA VAL A 31 3.32 7.24 -16.24
C VAL A 31 4.60 6.91 -17.02
N ARG A 32 4.48 6.19 -18.14
CA ARG A 32 5.61 5.89 -19.03
C ARG A 32 6.20 7.18 -19.62
N ASP A 33 5.34 8.09 -20.07
CA ASP A 33 5.75 9.31 -20.75
C ASP A 33 6.38 10.29 -19.75
N ILE A 34 5.84 10.46 -18.54
CA ILE A 34 6.51 11.23 -17.46
C ILE A 34 7.88 10.64 -17.11
N ARG A 35 8.01 9.31 -17.02
CA ARG A 35 9.30 8.69 -16.71
C ARG A 35 10.36 8.98 -17.78
N ARG A 36 9.95 9.07 -19.05
CA ARG A 36 10.84 9.29 -20.19
C ARG A 36 11.16 10.77 -20.39
N GLU A 37 10.15 11.62 -20.34
CA GLU A 37 10.22 13.04 -20.73
C GLU A 37 10.48 13.98 -19.55
N ALA A 38 10.18 13.56 -18.31
CA ALA A 38 10.35 14.36 -17.09
C ALA A 38 10.83 13.52 -15.88
N PRO A 39 12.05 12.95 -15.93
CA PRO A 39 12.54 12.01 -14.91
C PRO A 39 12.66 12.63 -13.51
N GLU A 40 12.94 13.93 -13.39
CA GLU A 40 12.94 14.66 -12.12
C GLU A 40 11.55 14.73 -11.49
N ILE A 41 10.50 14.98 -12.28
CA ILE A 41 9.11 14.96 -11.80
C ILE A 41 8.72 13.55 -11.39
N PHE A 42 9.13 12.54 -12.17
CA PHE A 42 8.93 11.14 -11.81
C PHE A 42 9.54 10.84 -10.43
N GLN A 43 10.77 11.27 -10.16
CA GLN A 43 11.41 11.06 -8.85
C GLN A 43 10.66 11.75 -7.71
N VAL A 44 10.13 12.96 -7.90
CA VAL A 44 9.32 13.63 -6.88
C VAL A 44 8.07 12.80 -6.55
N VAL A 45 7.37 12.28 -7.55
CA VAL A 45 6.19 11.42 -7.35
C VAL A 45 6.54 10.17 -6.55
N GLN A 46 7.67 9.53 -6.89
CA GLN A 46 8.14 8.33 -6.20
C GLN A 46 8.49 8.63 -4.72
N SER A 47 9.17 9.75 -4.46
CA SER A 47 9.49 10.19 -3.09
C SER A 47 8.22 10.49 -2.29
N ARG A 48 7.26 11.21 -2.88
CA ARG A 48 5.99 11.52 -2.24
C ARG A 48 5.19 10.25 -1.92
N ARG A 49 5.20 9.26 -2.81
CA ARG A 49 4.55 7.96 -2.55
C ARG A 49 5.16 7.29 -1.32
N ARG A 50 6.49 7.29 -1.18
CA ARG A 50 7.17 6.75 0.00
C ARG A 50 6.75 7.47 1.28
N ASP A 51 6.70 8.80 1.27
CA ASP A 51 6.29 9.61 2.43
C ASP A 51 4.84 9.30 2.85
N VAL A 52 3.93 9.20 1.87
CA VAL A 52 2.53 8.85 2.08
C VAL A 52 2.42 7.47 2.71
N ILE A 53 3.12 6.48 2.15
CA ILE A 53 3.12 5.12 2.69
C ILE A 53 3.61 5.11 4.15
N GLN A 54 4.74 5.74 4.42
CA GLN A 54 5.29 5.80 5.78
C GLN A 54 4.32 6.47 6.77
N ARG A 55 3.71 7.59 6.36
CA ARG A 55 2.80 8.37 7.20
C ARG A 55 1.53 7.61 7.57
N TYR A 56 0.87 6.98 6.59
CA TYR A 56 -0.44 6.37 6.82
C TYR A 56 -0.37 4.93 7.31
N PHE A 57 0.57 4.12 6.79
CA PHE A 57 0.69 2.72 7.21
C PHE A 57 1.43 2.55 8.53
N GLY A 58 2.35 3.46 8.90
CA GLY A 58 3.10 3.32 10.15
C GLY A 58 2.22 3.34 11.39
N LYS A 59 1.28 4.30 11.46
CA LYS A 59 0.32 4.37 12.57
C LYS A 59 -0.63 3.16 12.57
N LEU A 60 -1.15 2.79 11.39
CA LEU A 60 -2.05 1.65 11.23
C LEU A 60 -1.42 0.35 11.73
N PHE A 61 -0.16 0.11 11.35
CA PHE A 61 0.57 -1.08 11.76
C PHE A 61 0.87 -1.10 13.25
N GLU A 62 1.23 0.03 13.86
CA GLU A 62 1.42 0.06 15.31
C GLU A 62 0.12 -0.13 16.09
N ASP A 63 -0.96 0.52 15.69
CA ASP A 63 -2.27 0.35 16.32
C ASP A 63 -2.77 -1.11 16.18
N GLY A 64 -2.56 -1.72 15.01
CA GLY A 64 -2.84 -3.13 14.74
C GLY A 64 -1.99 -4.10 15.58
N ARG A 65 -0.71 -3.80 15.79
CA ARG A 65 0.17 -4.58 16.68
C ARG A 65 -0.25 -4.48 18.13
N ARG A 66 -0.54 -3.27 18.63
CA ARG A 66 -1.01 -3.06 20.02
C ARG A 66 -2.32 -3.80 20.28
N SER A 67 -3.24 -3.81 19.32
CA SER A 67 -4.54 -4.50 19.43
C SER A 67 -4.50 -6.02 19.17
N GLY A 68 -3.33 -6.55 18.78
CA GLY A 68 -3.11 -7.97 18.50
C GLY A 68 -3.70 -8.48 17.18
N ILE A 69 -4.01 -7.57 16.27
CA ILE A 69 -4.54 -7.88 14.92
C ILE A 69 -3.40 -8.15 13.94
N ILE A 70 -2.28 -7.46 14.13
CA ILE A 70 -1.05 -7.62 13.34
C ILE A 70 -0.02 -8.37 14.18
N ARG A 71 0.69 -9.29 13.53
CA ARG A 71 1.76 -10.11 14.13
C ARG A 71 2.87 -9.24 14.75
N LYS A 72 3.39 -9.67 15.91
CA LYS A 72 4.34 -8.88 16.71
C LYS A 72 5.81 -9.18 16.42
N ASP A 73 6.08 -10.31 15.78
CA ASP A 73 7.41 -10.86 15.48
C ASP A 73 8.13 -10.13 14.33
N VAL A 74 7.41 -9.43 13.46
CA VAL A 74 7.97 -8.58 12.39
C VAL A 74 7.89 -7.13 12.85
N SER A 75 8.95 -6.32 12.80
CA SER A 75 8.86 -4.91 13.24
C SER A 75 8.04 -4.04 12.27
N THR A 76 7.35 -3.02 12.77
CA THR A 76 6.59 -2.09 11.91
C THR A 76 7.45 -1.43 10.84
N ARG A 77 8.69 -1.07 11.21
CA ARG A 77 9.67 -0.55 10.25
C ARG A 77 9.89 -1.52 9.09
N LEU A 78 10.11 -2.81 9.39
CA LEU A 78 10.30 -3.82 8.35
C LEU A 78 9.04 -3.99 7.49
N MET A 79 7.84 -3.98 8.10
CA MET A 79 6.57 -4.04 7.34
C MET A 79 6.43 -2.88 6.34
N ILE A 80 6.77 -1.65 6.77
CA ILE A 80 6.73 -0.46 5.92
C ILE A 80 7.74 -0.59 4.78
N GLU A 81 8.99 -0.98 5.06
CA GLU A 81 10.01 -1.15 4.01
C GLU A 81 9.59 -2.21 2.98
N MET A 82 9.03 -3.34 3.42
CA MET A 82 8.47 -4.36 2.53
C MET A 82 7.35 -3.79 1.65
N PHE A 83 6.44 -3.01 2.25
CA PHE A 83 5.32 -2.42 1.54
C PHE A 83 5.78 -1.39 0.48
N VAL A 84 6.72 -0.52 0.84
CA VAL A 84 7.34 0.42 -0.10
C VAL A 84 8.06 -0.32 -1.22
N GLY A 85 8.88 -1.32 -0.89
CA GLY A 85 9.67 -2.08 -1.86
C GLY A 85 8.81 -2.84 -2.87
N VAL A 86 7.77 -3.55 -2.42
CA VAL A 86 6.81 -4.22 -3.31
C VAL A 86 6.06 -3.21 -4.17
N THR A 87 5.62 -2.10 -3.58
CA THR A 87 4.94 -1.04 -4.34
C THR A 87 5.83 -0.48 -5.44
N GLU A 88 7.10 -0.18 -5.15
CA GLU A 88 8.05 0.31 -6.16
C GLU A 88 8.33 -0.73 -7.26
N ALA A 89 8.50 -1.99 -6.89
CA ALA A 89 8.80 -3.07 -7.82
C ALA A 89 7.65 -3.37 -8.79
N ILE A 90 6.40 -3.25 -8.33
CA ILE A 90 5.20 -3.58 -9.11
C ILE A 90 4.60 -2.35 -9.79
N MET A 91 4.53 -1.22 -9.10
CA MET A 91 3.85 0.01 -9.57
C MET A 91 4.75 0.85 -10.48
N ASN A 92 5.35 0.20 -11.48
CA ASN A 92 5.99 0.86 -12.60
C ASN A 92 5.38 0.37 -13.93
N PRO A 93 5.35 1.20 -14.98
CA PRO A 93 4.59 0.89 -16.21
C PRO A 93 4.99 -0.42 -16.86
N THR A 94 6.30 -0.71 -16.88
CA THR A 94 6.85 -1.93 -17.49
C THR A 94 6.33 -3.16 -16.77
N LYS A 95 6.47 -3.21 -15.43
CA LYS A 95 6.03 -4.36 -14.65
C LYS A 95 4.50 -4.51 -14.63
N MET A 96 3.74 -3.41 -14.59
CA MET A 96 2.29 -3.47 -14.66
C MET A 96 1.80 -4.04 -16.00
N ALA A 97 2.41 -3.62 -17.11
CA ALA A 97 2.08 -4.16 -18.42
C ALA A 97 2.42 -5.66 -18.53
N GLU A 98 3.60 -6.07 -18.05
CA GLU A 98 4.02 -7.48 -18.00
C GLU A 98 3.05 -8.36 -17.18
N LEU A 99 2.50 -7.81 -16.10
CA LEU A 99 1.58 -8.52 -15.20
C LEU A 99 0.10 -8.36 -15.56
N GLY A 100 -0.23 -7.61 -16.62
CA GLY A 100 -1.62 -7.32 -16.99
C GLY A 100 -2.39 -6.52 -15.93
N LEU A 101 -1.69 -5.66 -15.18
CA LEU A 101 -2.26 -4.88 -14.08
C LEU A 101 -2.60 -3.45 -14.52
N THR A 102 -3.68 -2.92 -13.96
CA THR A 102 -3.92 -1.47 -13.89
C THR A 102 -3.36 -0.95 -12.56
N PRO A 103 -3.15 0.37 -12.41
CA PRO A 103 -2.73 0.91 -11.12
C PRO A 103 -3.68 0.54 -9.97
N THR A 104 -4.98 0.63 -10.22
CA THR A 104 -6.01 0.24 -9.26
C THR A 104 -5.89 -1.22 -8.83
N THR A 105 -5.80 -2.16 -9.78
CA THR A 105 -5.71 -3.60 -9.43
C THR A 105 -4.36 -3.95 -8.82
N GLY A 106 -3.27 -3.30 -9.24
CA GLY A 106 -1.94 -3.44 -8.65
C GLY A 106 -1.91 -3.09 -7.17
N TYR A 107 -2.40 -1.89 -6.80
CA TYR A 107 -2.45 -1.47 -5.40
C TYR A 107 -3.34 -2.36 -4.54
N ILE A 108 -4.54 -2.74 -5.01
CA ILE A 108 -5.44 -3.63 -4.28
C ILE A 108 -4.77 -4.96 -4.00
N ASN A 109 -4.13 -5.56 -5.01
CA ASN A 109 -3.49 -6.87 -4.88
C ASN A 109 -2.31 -6.83 -3.90
N ILE A 110 -1.46 -5.79 -3.99
CA ILE A 110 -0.33 -5.59 -3.08
C ILE A 110 -0.82 -5.49 -1.63
N ILE A 111 -1.82 -4.64 -1.39
CA ILE A 111 -2.37 -4.44 -0.04
C ILE A 111 -2.99 -5.72 0.48
N LYS A 112 -3.80 -6.40 -0.34
CA LYS A 112 -4.44 -7.66 0.05
C LYS A 112 -3.42 -8.72 0.46
N VAL A 113 -2.43 -9.01 -0.39
CA VAL A 113 -1.40 -10.04 -0.11
C VAL A 113 -0.58 -9.67 1.14
N MET A 114 -0.16 -8.41 1.26
CA MET A 114 0.60 -7.96 2.41
C MET A 114 -0.20 -8.10 3.71
N LEU A 115 -1.47 -7.67 3.71
CA LEU A 115 -2.32 -7.80 4.89
C LEU A 115 -2.62 -9.24 5.24
N GLU A 116 -2.92 -10.10 4.25
CA GLU A 116 -3.10 -11.53 4.49
C GLU A 116 -1.86 -12.16 5.13
N GLY A 117 -0.65 -11.71 4.78
CA GLY A 117 0.60 -12.16 5.42
C GLY A 117 0.87 -11.56 6.82
N LEU A 118 0.32 -10.38 7.12
CA LEU A 118 0.56 -9.64 8.37
C LEU A 118 -0.49 -9.90 9.46
N LEU A 119 -1.72 -10.23 9.07
CA LEU A 119 -2.83 -10.46 10.00
C LEU A 119 -2.65 -11.76 10.79
N THR A 120 -2.96 -11.69 12.09
CA THR A 120 -3.11 -12.90 12.93
C THR A 120 -4.40 -13.63 12.57
N GLU A 121 -4.61 -14.84 13.09
CA GLU A 121 -5.87 -15.58 12.91
C GLU A 121 -7.09 -14.78 13.43
N LYS A 122 -6.91 -14.05 14.53
CA LYS A 122 -7.88 -13.08 15.05
C LYS A 122 -8.13 -11.92 14.06
N GLY A 123 -7.10 -11.49 13.34
CA GLY A 123 -7.20 -10.43 12.33
C GLY A 123 -7.90 -10.89 11.05
N ARG A 124 -7.74 -12.14 10.64
CA ARG A 124 -8.40 -12.73 9.45
C ARG A 124 -9.87 -13.07 9.64
N SER A 125 -10.28 -13.35 10.87
CA SER A 125 -11.68 -13.70 11.22
C SER A 125 -12.58 -12.47 11.42
N LYS A 126 -12.19 -11.33 10.86
CA LYS A 126 -12.77 -10.00 11.07
C LYS A 126 -12.95 -9.29 9.75
#